data_AF-A0A7X8U6J1-F1
#
_entry.id   AF-A0A7X8U6J1-F1
#
_cell.length_a   1.000
_cell.length_b   1.000
_cell.length_c   1.000
_cell.angle_alpha   90.00
_cell.angle_beta   90.00
_cell.angle_gamma   90.00
#
_symmetry.space_group_name_H-M   'P 1'
#
loop_
_entity.id
_entity.type
_entity.pdbx_description
1 polymer ?
#
loop_
_entity_poly.entity_id
_entity_poly.type
_entity_poly.pdbx_seq_one_letter_code
_entity_poly.pdbx_strand_id
1 'polypeptide(L)'
;MKRNFIAFIIVAAMMFTMMGNLEVFAAALPTGGNLEAPQNLTVELKKWEDGRPYFALKWTNPQSIWELQKYGVEHGEWGANCQIDVKVGNGQWYYDASGELFGNGLNFDEEEFDEPGNYVTDDVVFDPIQLNENLGVDGTVDIKTNV
;
A
#
# COMPACT_ATOMS: atom_id res chain seq x y z
N MET A 1 -61.56 -9.42 -15.35
CA MET A 1 -60.90 -8.90 -14.13
C MET A 1 -59.80 -9.82 -13.58
N LYS A 2 -60.05 -11.12 -13.35
CA LYS A 2 -59.07 -12.03 -12.69
C LYS A 2 -57.74 -12.23 -13.45
N ARG A 3 -57.77 -12.34 -14.79
CA ARG A 3 -56.56 -12.55 -15.62
C ARG A 3 -55.62 -11.34 -15.64
N ASN A 4 -56.19 -10.13 -15.67
CA ASN A 4 -55.41 -8.88 -15.66
C ASN A 4 -54.80 -8.62 -14.28
N PHE A 5 -55.48 -9.06 -13.21
CA PHE A 5 -54.97 -8.97 -11.83
C PHE A 5 -53.78 -9.91 -11.59
N ILE A 6 -53.83 -11.13 -12.15
CA ILE A 6 -52.72 -12.09 -12.07
C ILE A 6 -51.49 -11.59 -12.83
N ALA A 7 -51.68 -11.03 -14.03
CA ALA A 7 -50.58 -10.44 -14.80
C ALA A 7 -49.91 -9.28 -14.04
N PHE A 8 -50.70 -8.47 -13.34
CA PHE A 8 -50.20 -7.36 -12.54
C PHE A 8 -49.35 -7.83 -11.35
N ILE A 9 -49.76 -8.92 -10.69
CA ILE A 9 -49.00 -9.52 -9.57
C ILE A 9 -47.67 -10.11 -10.04
N ILE A 10 -47.64 -10.77 -11.20
CA ILE A 10 -46.40 -11.34 -11.75
C ILE A 10 -45.40 -10.23 -12.10
N VAL A 11 -45.86 -9.16 -12.74
CA VAL A 11 -45.01 -8.02 -13.09
C VAL A 11 -44.52 -7.28 -11.84
N ALA A 12 -45.37 -7.12 -10.83
CA ALA A 12 -44.96 -6.54 -9.55
C ALA A 12 -43.93 -7.41 -8.81
N ALA A 13 -44.11 -8.74 -8.80
CA ALA A 13 -43.17 -9.68 -8.21
C ALA A 13 -41.82 -9.67 -8.95
N MET A 14 -41.83 -9.62 -10.28
CA MET A 14 -40.61 -9.50 -11.09
C MET A 14 -39.86 -8.19 -10.79
N MET A 15 -40.57 -7.06 -10.69
CA MET A 15 -39.96 -5.78 -10.30
C MET A 15 -39.40 -5.82 -8.87
N PHE A 16 -40.08 -6.48 -7.94
CA PHE A 16 -39.61 -6.65 -6.56
C PHE A 16 -38.37 -7.54 -6.47
N THR A 17 -38.29 -8.61 -7.26
CA THR A 17 -37.11 -9.49 -7.33
C THR A 17 -35.92 -8.85 -8.05
N MET A 18 -36.15 -7.86 -8.91
CA MET A 18 -35.07 -7.14 -9.60
C MET A 18 -34.54 -5.93 -8.83
N MET A 19 -35.26 -5.45 -7.79
CA MET A 19 -34.81 -4.35 -6.91
C MET A 19 -34.02 -4.84 -5.69
N GLY A 20 -34.10 -6.13 -5.33
CA GLY A 20 -33.22 -6.71 -4.32
C GLY A 20 -31.84 -6.94 -4.94
N ASN A 21 -30.80 -6.31 -4.38
CA ASN A 21 -29.35 -6.48 -4.63
C ASN A 21 -28.60 -5.26 -5.21
N LEU A 22 -29.19 -4.06 -5.24
CA LEU A 22 -28.37 -2.86 -5.52
C LEU A 22 -27.45 -2.47 -4.34
N GLU A 23 -27.72 -2.94 -3.13
CA GLU A 23 -26.90 -2.64 -1.94
C GLU A 23 -25.70 -3.58 -1.74
N VAL A 24 -25.53 -4.61 -2.58
CA VAL A 24 -24.47 -5.64 -2.38
C VAL A 24 -23.13 -5.28 -3.04
N PHE A 25 -23.03 -4.20 -3.80
CA PHE A 25 -21.82 -3.87 -4.57
C PHE A 25 -20.97 -2.71 -4.03
N ALA A 26 -21.14 -2.34 -2.77
CA ALA A 26 -20.17 -1.51 -2.08
C ALA A 26 -19.78 -2.21 -0.78
N ALA A 27 -19.07 -3.34 -0.89
CA ALA A 27 -18.26 -3.78 0.23
C ALA A 27 -17.31 -2.62 0.56
N ALA A 28 -17.55 -1.95 1.68
CA ALA A 28 -16.62 -0.95 2.16
C ALA A 28 -15.28 -1.68 2.35
N LEU A 29 -14.21 -1.16 1.75
CA LEU A 29 -12.86 -1.65 2.03
C LEU A 29 -12.70 -1.71 3.56
N PRO A 30 -12.01 -2.72 4.11
CA PRO A 30 -11.97 -2.99 5.55
C PRO A 30 -11.59 -1.75 6.38
N THR A 31 -10.85 -0.81 5.80
CA THR A 31 -10.32 0.38 6.46
C THR A 31 -11.24 1.61 6.42
N GLY A 32 -12.38 1.56 5.73
CA GLY A 32 -13.32 2.69 5.66
C GLY A 32 -12.71 4.01 5.13
N GLY A 33 -11.57 3.92 4.43
CA GLY A 33 -10.83 5.07 3.89
C GLY A 33 -9.83 5.74 4.85
N ASN A 34 -9.65 5.24 6.08
CA ASN A 34 -8.64 5.77 7.00
C ASN A 34 -7.51 4.75 7.21
N LEU A 35 -6.31 5.09 6.75
CA LEU A 35 -5.11 4.28 6.97
C LEU A 35 -4.28 4.93 8.06
N GLU A 36 -4.01 4.18 9.12
CA GLU A 36 -3.11 4.63 10.17
C GLU A 36 -1.68 4.73 9.63
N ALA A 37 -0.88 5.60 10.21
CA ALA A 37 0.52 5.74 9.80
C ALA A 37 1.35 4.53 10.25
N PRO A 38 2.37 4.12 9.46
CA PRO A 38 3.39 3.17 9.92
C PRO A 38 4.04 3.59 11.24
N GLN A 39 4.36 2.62 12.08
CA GLN A 39 4.97 2.84 13.39
C GLN A 39 6.42 2.34 13.40
N ASN A 40 7.24 2.86 14.33
CA ASN A 40 8.60 2.37 14.60
C ASN A 40 9.51 2.31 13.35
N LEU A 41 9.43 3.30 12.46
CA LEU A 41 10.34 3.40 11.31
C LEU A 41 11.79 3.47 11.80
N THR A 42 12.59 2.53 11.34
CA THR A 42 14.03 2.45 11.54
C THR A 42 14.71 2.42 10.19
N VAL A 43 15.86 3.09 10.12
CA VAL A 43 16.68 3.18 8.90
C VAL A 43 18.10 2.83 9.29
N GLU A 44 18.64 1.78 8.70
CA GLU A 44 20.02 1.33 8.93
C GLU A 44 20.86 1.50 7.67
N LEU A 45 22.06 2.08 7.83
CA LEU A 45 23.04 2.16 6.74
C LEU A 45 23.81 0.84 6.65
N LYS A 46 23.53 0.06 5.62
CA LYS A 46 24.20 -1.22 5.33
C LYS A 46 25.09 -1.11 4.09
N LYS A 47 25.81 -2.18 3.77
CA LYS A 47 26.67 -2.27 2.59
C LYS A 47 26.42 -3.56 1.83
N TRP A 48 26.40 -3.45 0.51
CA TRP A 48 26.44 -4.60 -0.39
C TRP A 48 27.80 -5.30 -0.31
N GLU A 49 27.90 -6.50 -0.89
CA GLU A 49 29.16 -7.26 -0.96
C GLU A 49 30.28 -6.49 -1.67
N ASP A 50 29.92 -5.67 -2.65
CA ASP A 50 30.85 -4.79 -3.38
C ASP A 50 31.24 -3.52 -2.61
N GLY A 51 30.72 -3.33 -1.40
CA GLY A 51 31.02 -2.21 -0.50
C GLY A 51 30.17 -0.96 -0.71
N ARG A 52 29.27 -0.92 -1.71
CA ARG A 52 28.35 0.21 -1.92
C ARG A 52 27.35 0.33 -0.76
N PRO A 53 27.12 1.54 -0.21
CA PRO A 53 26.18 1.74 0.88
C PRO A 53 24.72 1.74 0.37
N TYR A 54 23.80 1.25 1.21
CA TYR A 54 22.36 1.37 0.99
C TYR A 54 21.63 1.57 2.33
N PHE A 55 20.41 2.08 2.27
CA PHE A 55 19.54 2.18 3.44
C PHE A 55 18.61 0.97 3.51
N ALA A 56 18.62 0.27 4.64
CA ALA A 56 17.64 -0.76 4.97
C ALA A 56 16.57 -0.15 5.87
N LEU A 57 15.32 -0.13 5.38
CA LEU A 57 14.18 0.40 6.11
C LEU A 57 13.39 -0.74 6.73
N LYS A 58 12.91 -0.49 7.95
CA LYS A 58 12.06 -1.42 8.69
C LYS A 58 11.03 -0.66 9.50
N TRP A 59 9.78 -1.10 9.49
CA TRP A 59 8.68 -0.49 10.24
C TRP A 59 7.61 -1.51 10.63
N THR A 60 6.77 -1.13 11.60
CA THR A 60 5.57 -1.88 11.98
C THR A 60 4.37 -1.34 11.21
N ASN A 61 3.68 -2.21 10.47
CA ASN A 61 2.43 -1.87 9.81
C ASN A 61 1.30 -1.81 10.85
N PRO A 62 0.37 -0.85 10.74
CA PRO A 62 -0.77 -0.79 11.63
C PRO A 62 -1.84 -1.83 11.27
N GLN A 63 -2.79 -2.03 12.19
CA GLN A 63 -3.92 -2.96 12.06
C GLN A 63 -4.67 -2.76 10.74
N SER A 64 -4.94 -1.51 10.37
CA SER A 64 -5.65 -1.18 9.13
C SER A 64 -4.96 -1.71 7.86
N ILE A 65 -3.62 -1.72 7.81
CA ILE A 65 -2.87 -2.24 6.66
C ILE A 65 -2.91 -3.77 6.66
N TRP A 66 -2.83 -4.41 7.83
CA TRP A 66 -2.99 -5.85 7.95
C TRP A 66 -4.37 -6.32 7.47
N GLU A 67 -5.44 -5.64 7.85
CA GLU A 67 -6.81 -5.96 7.41
C GLU A 67 -6.98 -5.80 5.90
N LEU A 68 -6.35 -4.77 5.32
CA LEU A 68 -6.36 -4.57 3.88
C LEU A 68 -5.64 -5.68 3.12
N GLN A 69 -4.50 -6.14 3.65
CA GLN A 69 -3.75 -7.24 3.07
C GLN A 69 -4.52 -8.55 3.14
N LYS A 70 -5.05 -8.87 4.32
CA LYS A 70 -5.90 -10.04 4.53
C LYS A 70 -7.11 -10.04 3.58
N TYR A 71 -7.77 -8.91 3.43
CA TYR A 71 -8.88 -8.76 2.49
C TYR A 71 -8.44 -9.04 1.05
N GLY A 72 -7.29 -8.51 0.64
CA GLY A 72 -6.69 -8.78 -0.67
C GLY A 72 -6.55 -10.28 -0.93
N VAL A 73 -5.90 -11.00 -0.02
CA VAL A 73 -5.72 -12.46 -0.09
C VAL A 73 -7.06 -13.20 -0.17
N GLU A 74 -8.01 -12.88 0.71
CA GLU A 74 -9.33 -13.53 0.76
C GLU A 74 -10.16 -13.35 -0.52
N HIS A 75 -9.90 -12.29 -1.29
CA HIS A 75 -10.66 -11.94 -2.50
C HIS A 75 -9.85 -12.11 -3.80
N GLY A 76 -8.61 -12.57 -3.73
CA GLY A 76 -7.71 -12.68 -4.89
C GLY A 76 -7.33 -11.31 -5.49
N GLU A 77 -7.32 -10.28 -4.65
CA GLU A 77 -6.92 -8.91 -4.98
C GLU A 77 -5.52 -8.60 -4.44
N TRP A 78 -4.91 -7.54 -4.96
CA TRP A 78 -3.67 -7.00 -4.43
C TRP A 78 -4.00 -6.14 -3.22
N GLY A 79 -3.27 -6.31 -2.11
CA GLY A 79 -3.46 -5.46 -0.95
C GLY A 79 -2.66 -4.16 -1.02
N ALA A 80 -1.97 -3.80 0.07
CA ALA A 80 -1.36 -2.49 0.23
C ALA A 80 0.04 -2.39 -0.42
N ASN A 81 0.37 -1.21 -0.93
CA ASN A 81 1.72 -0.87 -1.39
C ASN A 81 2.36 0.13 -0.44
N CYS A 82 3.68 0.08 -0.28
CA CYS A 82 4.44 1.15 0.35
C CYS A 82 4.88 2.18 -0.70
N GLN A 83 4.97 3.43 -0.27
CA GLN A 83 5.57 4.51 -1.04
C GLN A 83 6.55 5.26 -0.14
N ILE A 84 7.73 5.53 -0.67
CA ILE A 84 8.86 6.13 0.02
C ILE A 84 9.27 7.35 -0.79
N ASP A 85 9.28 8.49 -0.11
CA ASP A 85 9.84 9.75 -0.60
C ASP A 85 11.05 10.12 0.25
N VAL A 86 12.02 10.79 -0.35
CA VAL A 86 13.29 11.13 0.28
C VAL A 86 13.68 12.56 -0.02
N LYS A 87 14.41 13.17 0.90
CA LYS A 87 14.93 14.53 0.78
C LYS A 87 16.36 14.59 1.30
N VAL A 88 17.24 15.25 0.56
CA VAL A 88 18.63 15.47 0.96
C VAL A 88 18.76 16.86 1.60
N GLY A 89 19.16 16.90 2.88
CA GLY A 89 19.34 18.13 3.64
C GLY A 89 18.11 19.04 3.57
N ASN A 90 18.30 20.29 3.12
CA ASN A 90 17.22 21.28 2.97
C ASN A 90 16.64 21.37 1.55
N GLY A 91 16.97 20.42 0.66
CA GLY A 91 16.49 20.39 -0.73
C GLY A 91 14.98 20.15 -0.87
N GLN A 92 14.52 19.91 -2.09
CA GLN A 92 13.14 19.48 -2.34
C GLN A 92 12.99 17.98 -2.02
N TRP A 93 11.76 17.54 -1.75
CA TRP A 93 11.44 16.12 -1.78
C TRP A 93 11.67 15.56 -3.19
N TYR A 94 12.01 14.27 -3.30
CA TYR A 94 12.26 13.64 -4.59
C TYR A 94 11.01 13.74 -5.46
N TYR A 95 9.83 13.45 -4.92
CA TYR A 95 8.57 13.58 -5.64
C TYR A 95 8.33 14.99 -6.20
N ASP A 96 8.63 16.04 -5.42
CA ASP A 96 8.47 17.42 -5.89
C ASP A 96 9.40 17.75 -7.08
N ALA A 97 10.55 17.08 -7.18
CA ALA A 97 11.54 17.32 -8.22
C ALA A 97 11.32 16.44 -9.46
N SER A 98 10.98 15.16 -9.29
CA SER A 98 10.88 14.16 -10.37
C SER A 98 9.45 13.74 -10.71
N GLY A 99 8.50 13.93 -9.79
CA GLY A 99 7.16 13.34 -9.87
C GLY A 99 7.12 11.84 -9.56
N GLU A 100 8.21 11.26 -9.06
CA GLU A 100 8.35 9.83 -8.81
C GLU A 100 8.45 9.52 -7.31
N LEU A 101 8.06 8.28 -6.95
CA LEU A 101 8.19 7.72 -5.60
C LEU A 101 8.82 6.34 -5.70
N PHE A 102 9.55 5.94 -4.68
CA PHE A 102 10.05 4.58 -4.54
C PHE A 102 8.99 3.73 -3.83
N GLY A 103 8.92 2.44 -4.11
CA GLY A 103 7.94 1.60 -3.43
C GLY A 103 7.79 0.24 -4.06
N ASN A 104 7.10 -0.64 -3.34
CA ASN A 104 6.70 -1.95 -3.83
C ASN A 104 5.43 -2.42 -3.09
N GLY A 105 4.86 -3.54 -3.52
CA GLY A 105 3.87 -4.26 -2.75
C GLY A 105 4.41 -4.59 -1.37
N LEU A 106 3.57 -4.42 -0.35
CA LEU A 106 3.89 -4.91 0.98
C LEU A 106 3.76 -6.43 0.95
N ASN A 107 4.82 -7.13 1.36
CA ASN A 107 4.74 -8.58 1.56
C ASN A 107 3.74 -8.88 2.66
N PHE A 108 2.98 -9.95 2.49
CA PHE A 108 2.07 -10.48 3.48
C PHE A 108 2.21 -11.99 3.41
N ASP A 109 2.64 -12.61 4.50
CA ASP A 109 2.77 -14.06 4.51
C ASP A 109 1.38 -14.71 4.54
N GLU A 110 0.95 -15.23 3.39
CA GLU A 110 -0.34 -15.89 3.21
C GLU A 110 -0.40 -17.28 3.88
N GLU A 111 0.75 -17.90 4.15
CA GLU A 111 0.86 -19.25 4.71
C GLU A 111 0.89 -19.22 6.24
N GLU A 112 1.67 -18.29 6.82
CA GLU A 112 1.78 -18.13 8.28
C GLU A 112 0.79 -17.11 8.85
N PHE A 113 0.16 -16.27 8.02
CA PHE A 113 -0.66 -15.11 8.41
C PHE A 113 0.05 -14.28 9.47
N ASP A 114 0.84 -13.30 9.03
CA ASP A 114 1.41 -12.28 9.91
C ASP A 114 0.38 -11.85 10.97
N GLU A 115 0.69 -11.93 12.26
CA GLU A 115 -0.26 -11.48 13.28
C GLU A 115 -0.31 -9.94 13.30
N PRO A 116 -1.47 -9.32 13.56
CA PRO A 116 -1.59 -7.86 13.48
C PRO A 116 -0.63 -7.07 14.40
N GLY A 117 -0.21 -7.68 15.52
CA GLY A 117 0.76 -7.08 16.45
C GLY A 117 2.22 -7.18 16.01
N ASN A 118 2.52 -8.03 15.02
CA ASN A 118 3.87 -8.33 14.54
C ASN A 118 4.02 -8.14 13.02
N TYR A 119 3.02 -7.55 12.35
CA TYR A 119 3.10 -7.31 10.91
C TYR A 119 4.15 -6.25 10.60
N VAL A 120 5.37 -6.72 10.39
CA VAL A 120 6.57 -5.91 10.26
C VAL A 120 7.02 -6.00 8.82
N THR A 121 7.11 -4.84 8.17
CA THR A 121 7.85 -4.75 6.92
C THR A 121 9.31 -4.56 7.25
N ASP A 122 10.14 -5.50 6.83
CA ASP A 122 11.58 -5.34 6.79
C ASP A 122 12.15 -5.61 5.40
N ASP A 123 13.45 -5.41 5.27
CA ASP A 123 14.23 -5.55 4.03
C ASP A 123 13.77 -4.66 2.87
N VAL A 124 13.13 -3.54 3.16
CA VAL A 124 12.89 -2.52 2.14
C VAL A 124 14.18 -1.74 1.92
N VAL A 125 14.82 -2.08 0.81
CA VAL A 125 16.11 -1.52 0.40
C VAL A 125 15.88 -0.24 -0.39
N PHE A 126 16.54 0.83 0.05
CA PHE A 126 16.65 2.07 -0.69
C PHE A 126 18.12 2.33 -1.03
N ASP A 127 18.45 2.30 -2.32
CA ASP A 127 19.79 2.61 -2.81
C ASP A 127 19.88 4.10 -3.17
N PRO A 128 20.59 4.93 -2.38
CA PRO A 128 20.69 6.36 -2.64
C PRO A 128 21.46 6.67 -3.93
N ILE A 129 22.20 5.71 -4.52
CA ILE A 129 22.86 5.91 -5.82
C ILE A 129 21.82 6.02 -6.94
N GLN A 130 20.64 5.38 -6.81
CA GLN A 130 19.53 5.54 -7.77
C GLN A 130 19.03 6.98 -7.85
N LEU A 131 19.19 7.78 -6.79
CA LEU A 131 18.85 9.21 -6.83
C LEU A 131 19.77 10.00 -7.77
N ASN A 132 21.03 9.59 -7.91
CA ASN A 132 22.01 10.33 -8.69
C ASN A 132 21.67 10.32 -10.19
N GLU A 133 21.28 9.14 -10.69
CA GLU A 133 20.93 8.94 -12.10
C GLU A 133 19.71 9.79 -12.52
N ASN A 134 18.73 9.97 -11.63
CA ASN A 134 17.48 10.67 -11.95
C ASN A 134 17.45 12.15 -11.56
N LEU A 135 18.19 12.57 -10.52
CA LEU A 135 18.26 13.98 -10.10
C LEU A 135 19.43 14.76 -10.74
N GLY A 136 20.29 14.10 -11.53
CA GLY A 136 21.43 14.76 -12.19
C GLY A 136 22.45 15.34 -11.20
N VAL A 137 22.60 14.72 -10.03
CA VAL A 137 23.50 15.18 -8.96
C VAL A 137 24.92 14.72 -9.27
N ASP A 138 25.56 15.35 -10.25
CA ASP A 138 26.92 15.00 -10.68
C ASP A 138 27.91 15.06 -9.49
N GLY A 139 28.26 13.89 -8.95
CA GLY A 139 29.09 13.76 -7.75
C GLY A 139 28.74 12.57 -6.85
N THR A 140 29.74 12.10 -6.11
CA THR A 140 29.56 11.19 -4.98
C THR A 140 28.57 11.81 -3.99
N VAL A 141 27.40 11.19 -3.80
CA VAL A 141 26.52 11.48 -2.65
C VAL A 141 27.29 11.02 -1.41
N ASP A 142 28.07 11.94 -0.84
CA ASP A 142 28.78 11.66 0.39
C ASP A 142 27.78 11.70 1.55
N ILE A 143 27.36 10.51 1.96
CA ILE A 143 26.41 10.30 3.06
C ILE A 143 26.97 10.87 4.39
N LYS A 144 28.28 11.13 4.50
CA LYS A 144 28.91 11.64 5.73
C LYS A 144 28.94 13.15 5.87
N THR A 145 28.80 13.94 4.80
CA THR A 145 28.91 15.41 4.87
C THR A 145 27.60 16.11 5.24
N ASN A 146 26.49 15.38 5.33
CA ASN A 146 25.17 15.90 5.66
C ASN A 146 24.64 15.49 7.05
N VAL A 147 25.53 15.09 7.97
CA VAL A 147 25.21 14.84 9.40
C VAL A 147 25.72 15.99 10.26
#